data_AF-A0A251TWF4-F1
#
_entry.id   AF-A0A251TWF4-F1
#
_cell.length_a   1.000
_cell.length_b   1.000
_cell.length_c   1.000
_cell.angle_alpha   90.00
_cell.angle_beta   90.00
_cell.angle_gamma   90.00
#
_symmetry.space_group_name_H-M   'P 1'
#
loop_
_entity.id
_entity.type
_entity.pdbx_description
1 polymer ?
#
loop_
_entity_poly.entity_id
_entity_poly.type
_entity_poly.pdbx_seq_one_letter_code
_entity_poly.pdbx_strand_id
1 'polypeptide(L)'
;MSYCGIPKIPSIHNLHLKHFCRNPNLCQRLLIISGNQAEELINVGQKQDALQALHDLITSKRYRAWQKTHEKIMFKYIELCVDMRRGRFAKDDLIQYRIICQQREFEKRVVRRREAEYVRLRAEREERLSQVLKARKEERDMKRKMLYLRTEEERLTRLREEEEAQKRLGHPSFLGEGEVIVF
;
A
#
# COMPACT_ATOMS: atom_id res chain seq x y z
N MET A 1 -29.56 13.30 9.09
CA MET A 1 -28.22 13.57 9.64
C MET A 1 -27.21 13.00 8.67
N SER A 2 -26.39 13.90 8.13
CA SER A 2 -25.71 13.78 6.85
C SER A 2 -24.44 12.93 6.92
N TYR A 3 -24.15 12.26 5.81
CA TYR A 3 -23.02 11.37 5.58
C TYR A 3 -21.68 11.89 6.12
N CYS A 4 -20.97 11.04 6.85
CA CYS A 4 -19.56 11.23 7.21
C CYS A 4 -18.74 11.46 5.94
N GLY A 5 -18.26 12.69 5.78
CA GLY A 5 -17.29 13.06 4.75
C GLY A 5 -15.98 12.32 5.00
N ILE A 6 -15.70 11.33 4.15
CA ILE A 6 -14.38 10.73 4.03
C ILE A 6 -13.44 11.85 3.56
N PRO A 7 -12.38 12.21 4.30
CA PRO A 7 -11.41 13.18 3.82
C PRO A 7 -10.73 12.61 2.58
N LYS A 8 -10.99 13.24 1.43
CA LYS A 8 -10.31 12.96 0.17
C LYS A 8 -8.81 13.13 0.39
N ILE A 9 -8.07 12.04 0.35
CA ILE A 9 -6.61 12.04 0.32
C ILE A 9 -6.22 12.84 -0.94
N PRO A 10 -5.42 13.92 -0.82
CA PRO A 10 -4.98 14.66 -1.99
C PRO A 10 -4.22 13.71 -2.92
N SER A 11 -4.66 13.67 -4.17
CA SER A 11 -3.99 12.97 -5.26
C SER A 11 -2.51 13.40 -5.28
N ILE A 12 -1.61 12.43 -5.17
CA ILE A 12 -0.15 12.61 -5.14
C ILE A 12 0.41 13.20 -6.45
N HIS A 13 -0.47 13.44 -7.44
CA HIS A 13 -0.15 14.09 -8.69
C HIS A 13 -0.19 15.62 -8.54
N ASN A 14 0.71 16.23 -7.75
CA ASN A 14 1.14 17.63 -7.96
C ASN A 14 2.27 18.06 -7.01
N LEU A 15 3.33 17.25 -6.90
CA LEU A 15 4.65 17.81 -6.61
C LEU A 15 5.30 18.11 -7.96
N HIS A 16 4.94 19.29 -8.47
CA HIS A 16 5.51 19.92 -9.64
C HIS A 16 6.99 20.22 -9.35
N LEU A 17 7.84 19.20 -9.45
CA LEU A 17 9.28 19.38 -9.56
C LEU A 17 9.51 20.19 -10.84
N LYS A 18 9.98 21.43 -10.67
CA LYS A 18 10.49 22.31 -11.72
C LYS A 18 11.78 21.76 -12.34
N HIS A 19 11.73 20.55 -12.88
CA HIS A 19 12.70 20.05 -13.85
C HIS A 19 11.91 19.54 -15.05
N PHE A 20 11.43 20.50 -15.84
CA PHE A 20 10.83 20.26 -17.16
C PHE A 20 11.92 19.82 -18.13
N CYS A 21 12.47 18.62 -17.94
CA CYS A 21 13.11 17.89 -19.01
C CYS A 21 12.01 17.10 -19.70
N ARG A 22 11.56 17.66 -20.84
CA ARG A 22 10.80 17.07 -21.97
C ARG A 22 10.22 15.67 -21.70
N ASN A 23 8.89 15.56 -21.84
CA ASN A 23 8.09 14.33 -21.90
C ASN A 23 8.96 13.05 -22.07
N PRO A 24 9.03 12.16 -21.06
CA PRO A 24 9.90 10.98 -21.07
C PRO A 24 9.77 10.14 -22.34
N ASN A 25 8.57 10.08 -22.93
CA ASN A 25 8.30 9.34 -24.16
C ASN A 25 8.98 9.98 -25.39
N LEU A 26 9.03 11.32 -25.46
CA LEU A 26 9.73 12.04 -26.54
C LEU A 26 11.24 11.89 -26.40
N CYS A 27 11.78 11.99 -25.19
CA CYS A 27 13.21 11.79 -24.94
C CYS A 27 13.64 10.34 -25.24
N GLN A 28 12.83 9.35 -24.87
CA GLN A 28 13.09 7.95 -25.18
C GLN A 28 13.07 7.71 -26.70
N ARG A 29 12.07 8.23 -27.41
CA ARG A 29 11.97 8.10 -28.87
C ARG A 29 13.15 8.76 -29.57
N LEU A 30 13.54 9.96 -29.13
CA LEU A 30 14.67 10.69 -29.69
C LEU A 30 16.00 9.97 -29.42
N LEU A 31 16.20 9.42 -28.21
CA LEU A 31 17.38 8.62 -27.87
C LEU A 31 17.50 7.39 -28.78
N ILE A 32 16.39 6.71 -29.07
CA ILE A 32 16.37 5.56 -29.98
C ILE A 32 16.75 5.99 -31.40
N ILE A 33 16.15 7.06 -31.90
CA ILE A 33 16.45 7.59 -33.25
C ILE A 33 17.93 7.95 -33.37
N SER A 34 18.47 8.68 -32.40
CA SER A 34 19.88 9.08 -32.43
C SER A 34 20.84 7.91 -32.25
N GLY A 35 20.47 6.89 -31.46
CA GLY A 35 21.26 5.66 -31.34
C GLY A 35 21.33 4.89 -32.66
N ASN A 36 20.21 4.80 -33.40
CA ASN A 36 20.18 4.16 -34.71
C ASN A 36 21.02 4.93 -35.74
N GLN A 37 20.96 6.26 -35.73
CA GLN A 37 21.78 7.11 -36.59
C GLN A 37 23.28 6.86 -36.38
N ALA A 38 23.73 6.64 -35.13
CA ALA A 38 25.11 6.30 -34.85
C ALA A 38 25.50 4.92 -35.44
N GLU A 39 24.61 3.93 -35.39
CA GLU A 39 24.84 2.62 -36.00
C GLU A 39 24.98 2.72 -37.53
N GLU A 40 24.15 3.55 -38.17
CA GLU A 40 24.24 3.84 -39.61
C GLU A 40 25.59 4.47 -39.98
N LEU A 41 26.09 5.43 -39.18
CA LEU A 41 27.40 6.04 -39.39
C LEU A 41 28.54 5.02 -39.29
N ILE A 42 28.43 4.04 -38.38
CA ILE A 42 29.40 2.94 -38.26
C ILE A 42 29.39 2.08 -39.52
N ASN A 43 28.20 1.75 -40.05
CA ASN A 43 28.05 0.94 -41.26
C ASN A 43 28.63 1.63 -42.52
N VAL A 44 28.56 2.97 -42.58
CA VAL A 44 29.16 3.78 -43.65
C VAL A 44 30.69 3.96 -43.46
N GLY A 45 31.24 3.51 -42.33
CA GLY A 45 32.67 3.60 -42.02
C GLY A 45 33.11 4.90 -41.35
N GLN A 46 32.18 5.82 -41.05
CA GLN A 46 32.45 7.09 -40.37
C GLN A 46 32.55 6.89 -38.84
N LYS A 47 33.56 6.14 -38.41
CA LYS A 47 33.75 5.75 -37.00
C LYS A 47 33.91 6.95 -36.05
N GLN A 48 34.57 8.04 -36.47
CA GLN A 48 34.79 9.20 -35.62
C GLN A 48 33.50 10.01 -35.37
N ASP A 49 32.67 10.17 -36.40
CA ASP A 49 31.38 10.87 -36.29
C ASP A 49 30.38 10.05 -35.47
N ALA A 50 30.35 8.73 -35.68
CA ALA A 50 29.57 7.82 -34.85
C ALA A 50 29.97 7.91 -33.37
N LEU A 51 31.28 7.97 -33.08
CA LEU A 51 31.77 8.09 -31.70
C LEU A 51 31.30 9.40 -31.07
N GLN A 52 31.39 10.52 -31.80
CA GLN A 52 30.95 11.81 -31.31
C GLN A 52 29.44 11.83 -31.05
N ALA A 53 28.65 11.26 -31.97
CA ALA A 53 27.20 11.16 -31.81
C ALA A 53 26.83 10.37 -30.54
N LEU A 54 27.48 9.23 -30.29
CA LEU A 54 27.26 8.43 -29.08
C LEU A 54 27.70 9.16 -27.81
N HIS A 55 28.82 9.87 -27.83
CA HIS A 55 29.29 10.71 -26.72
C HIS A 55 28.27 11.78 -26.35
N ASP A 56 27.72 12.49 -27.35
CA ASP A 56 26.71 13.52 -27.14
C ASP A 56 25.44 12.95 -26.51
N LEU A 57 25.07 11.70 -26.83
CA LEU A 57 23.93 11.02 -26.20
C LEU A 57 24.17 10.71 -24.72
N ILE A 58 25.37 10.23 -24.37
CA ILE A 58 25.72 9.87 -22.99
C ILE A 58 25.83 11.11 -22.10
N THR A 59 26.42 12.20 -22.61
CA THR A 59 26.67 13.42 -21.83
C THR A 59 25.49 14.39 -21.81
N SER A 60 24.55 14.27 -22.76
CA SER A 60 23.42 15.19 -22.87
C SER A 60 22.49 15.17 -21.66
N LYS A 61 22.20 16.36 -21.15
CA LYS A 61 21.22 16.57 -20.06
C LYS A 61 19.82 16.08 -20.41
N ARG A 62 19.49 16.00 -21.71
CA ARG A 62 18.16 15.58 -22.19
C ARG A 62 17.86 14.11 -21.89
N TYR A 63 18.89 13.27 -21.85
CA TYR A 63 18.75 11.82 -21.72
C TYR A 63 19.16 11.28 -20.34
N ARG A 64 19.27 12.14 -19.32
CA ARG A 64 19.71 11.73 -17.97
C ARG A 64 18.80 10.72 -17.26
N ALA A 65 17.60 10.48 -17.76
CA ALA A 65 16.76 9.39 -17.29
C ALA A 65 17.20 8.08 -17.93
N TRP A 66 17.73 7.14 -17.13
CA TRP A 66 18.18 5.85 -17.64
C TRP A 66 17.06 5.11 -18.39
N GLN A 67 17.41 4.51 -19.53
CA GLN A 67 16.54 3.70 -20.38
C GLN A 67 17.29 2.43 -20.78
N LYS A 68 16.58 1.35 -21.15
CA LYS A 68 17.23 0.13 -21.66
C LYS A 68 18.09 0.39 -22.91
N THR A 69 17.73 1.39 -23.72
CA THR A 69 18.51 1.79 -24.90
C THR A 69 19.89 2.34 -24.54
N HIS A 70 20.05 2.97 -23.37
CA HIS A 70 21.36 3.48 -22.93
C HIS A 70 22.38 2.36 -22.75
N GLU A 71 21.95 1.17 -22.35
CA GLU A 71 22.82 0.01 -22.22
C GLU A 71 23.42 -0.38 -23.57
N LYS A 72 22.59 -0.45 -24.62
CA LYS A 72 23.05 -0.72 -26.00
C LYS A 72 23.99 0.37 -26.52
N ILE A 73 23.64 1.64 -26.30
CA ILE A 73 24.45 2.80 -26.69
C ILE A 73 25.83 2.74 -26.01
N MET A 74 25.86 2.44 -24.70
CA MET A 74 27.11 2.38 -23.93
C MET A 74 27.99 1.22 -24.39
N PHE A 75 27.43 0.04 -24.67
CA PHE A 75 28.20 -1.08 -25.21
C PHE A 75 28.84 -0.74 -26.55
N LYS A 76 28.05 -0.18 -27.49
CA LYS A 76 28.55 0.22 -28.81
C LYS A 76 29.61 1.32 -28.70
N TYR A 77 29.43 2.28 -27.80
CA TYR A 77 30.39 3.35 -27.56
C TYR A 77 31.74 2.80 -27.08
N ILE A 78 31.74 1.86 -26.13
CA ILE A 78 32.97 1.23 -25.63
C ILE A 78 33.64 0.39 -26.71
N GLU A 79 32.88 -0.40 -27.47
CA GLU A 79 33.40 -1.16 -28.62
C GLU A 79 34.15 -0.23 -29.59
N LEU A 80 33.52 0.90 -29.95
CA LEU A 80 34.10 1.89 -30.86
C LEU A 80 35.31 2.63 -30.24
N CYS A 81 35.30 2.92 -28.94
CA CYS A 81 36.45 3.47 -28.22
C CYS A 81 37.64 2.50 -28.25
N VAL A 82 37.41 1.20 -28.11
CA VAL A 82 38.47 0.18 -28.16
C VAL A 82 39.02 0.06 -29.58
N ASP A 83 38.15 -0.05 -30.58
CA ASP A 83 38.50 -0.10 -32.00
C ASP A 83 39.41 1.07 -32.41
N MET A 84 39.07 2.28 -32.00
CA MET A 84 39.83 3.50 -32.33
C MET A 84 40.95 3.81 -31.33
N ARG A 85 41.19 2.93 -30.34
CA ARG A 85 42.19 3.11 -29.27
C ARG A 85 42.05 4.42 -28.48
N ARG A 86 40.81 4.86 -28.26
CA ARG A 86 40.42 6.11 -27.57
C ARG A 86 40.10 5.90 -26.07
N GLY A 87 40.89 5.11 -25.35
CA GLY A 87 40.58 4.73 -23.95
C GLY A 87 40.40 5.88 -22.95
N ARG A 88 41.05 7.04 -23.19
CA ARG A 88 40.87 8.22 -22.33
C ARG A 88 39.45 8.78 -22.36
N PHE A 89 38.82 8.80 -23.55
CA PHE A 89 37.46 9.30 -23.73
C PHE A 89 36.42 8.42 -23.02
N ALA A 90 36.64 7.09 -23.03
CA ALA A 90 35.75 6.14 -22.36
C ALA A 90 35.64 6.38 -20.84
N LYS A 91 36.71 6.84 -20.19
CA LYS A 91 36.73 7.00 -18.72
C LYS A 91 35.70 8.03 -18.25
N ASP A 92 35.70 9.22 -18.84
CA ASP A 92 34.83 10.32 -18.40
C ASP A 92 33.36 10.00 -18.71
N ASP A 93 33.10 9.37 -19.83
CA ASP A 93 31.75 8.96 -20.23
C ASP A 93 31.20 7.80 -19.39
N LEU A 94 32.05 6.86 -18.96
CA LEU A 94 31.67 5.82 -18.00
C LEU A 94 31.27 6.42 -16.65
N ILE A 95 31.91 7.50 -16.21
CA ILE A 95 31.53 8.23 -15.00
C ILE A 95 30.14 8.85 -15.19
N GLN A 96 29.87 9.47 -16.34
CA GLN A 96 28.55 10.02 -16.65
C GLN A 96 27.47 8.93 -16.71
N TYR A 97 27.76 7.80 -17.36
CA TYR A 97 26.86 6.67 -17.44
C TYR A 97 26.53 6.09 -16.05
N ARG A 98 27.53 6.01 -15.16
CA ARG A 98 27.33 5.60 -13.76
C ARG A 98 26.37 6.55 -13.02
N ILE A 99 26.51 7.87 -13.21
CA ILE A 99 25.62 8.86 -12.59
C ILE A 99 24.16 8.65 -13.05
N ILE A 100 23.96 8.43 -14.35
CA ILE A 100 22.62 8.14 -14.93
C ILE A 100 22.02 6.88 -14.30
N CYS A 101 22.82 5.81 -14.15
CA CYS A 101 22.37 4.57 -13.52
C CYS A 101 22.04 4.74 -12.03
N GLN A 102 22.87 5.47 -11.28
CA GLN A 102 22.65 5.72 -9.85
C GLN A 102 21.38 6.53 -9.59
N GLN A 103 21.09 7.52 -10.44
CA GLN A 103 19.88 8.32 -10.34
C GLN A 103 18.61 7.45 -10.44
N ARG A 104 18.59 6.49 -11.38
CA ARG A 104 17.50 5.52 -11.53
C ARG A 104 17.31 4.67 -10.27
N GLU A 105 18.39 4.19 -9.67
CA GLU A 105 18.27 3.37 -8.46
C GLU A 105 17.83 4.17 -7.24
N PHE A 106 18.23 5.43 -7.15
CA PHE A 106 17.68 6.34 -6.14
C PHE A 106 16.16 6.53 -6.31
N GLU A 107 15.72 6.84 -7.53
CA GLU A 107 14.29 7.03 -7.85
C GLU A 107 13.47 5.79 -7.48
N LYS A 108 13.90 4.60 -7.92
CA LYS A 108 13.25 3.32 -7.59
C LYS A 108 13.16 3.08 -6.09
N ARG A 109 14.23 3.37 -5.33
CA ARG A 109 14.24 3.21 -3.87
C ARG A 109 13.22 4.13 -3.20
N VAL A 110 13.11 5.38 -3.64
CA VAL A 110 12.13 6.34 -3.10
C VAL A 110 10.71 5.86 -3.37
N VAL A 111 10.41 5.44 -4.60
CA VAL A 111 9.07 4.93 -4.96
C VAL A 111 8.70 3.71 -4.13
N ARG A 112 9.56 2.69 -4.04
CA ARG A 112 9.29 1.49 -3.23
C ARG A 112 9.03 1.82 -1.76
N ARG A 113 9.81 2.74 -1.17
CA ARG A 113 9.60 3.17 0.23
C ARG A 113 8.23 3.82 0.43
N ARG A 114 7.82 4.68 -0.51
CA ARG A 114 6.50 5.34 -0.46
C ARG A 114 5.36 4.34 -0.62
N GLU A 115 5.50 3.38 -1.53
CA GLU A 115 4.52 2.32 -1.74
C GLU A 115 4.38 1.44 -0.49
N ALA A 116 5.49 1.04 0.13
CA ALA A 116 5.48 0.26 1.36
C ALA A 116 4.77 0.99 2.51
N GLU A 117 5.07 2.28 2.69
CA GLU A 117 4.38 3.12 3.69
C GLU A 117 2.88 3.25 3.41
N TYR A 118 2.50 3.45 2.15
CA TYR A 118 1.09 3.52 1.77
C TYR A 118 0.34 2.21 2.06
N VAL A 119 0.95 1.07 1.74
CA VAL A 119 0.39 -0.25 2.04
C VAL A 119 0.25 -0.46 3.55
N ARG A 120 1.26 -0.09 4.34
CA ARG A 120 1.23 -0.17 5.80
C ARG A 120 0.08 0.65 6.40
N LEU A 121 -0.04 1.92 6.00
CA LEU A 121 -1.10 2.81 6.46
C LEU A 121 -2.51 2.31 6.06
N ARG A 122 -2.62 1.68 4.88
CA ARG A 122 -3.87 1.09 4.43
C ARG A 122 -4.26 -0.11 5.28
N ALA A 123 -3.33 -1.02 5.55
CA ALA A 123 -3.55 -2.19 6.40
C ALA A 123 -3.95 -1.78 7.83
N GLU A 124 -3.26 -0.80 8.42
CA GLU A 124 -3.58 -0.28 9.75
C GLU A 124 -5.00 0.30 9.83
N ARG A 125 -5.44 1.03 8.79
CA ARG A 125 -6.81 1.56 8.72
C ARG A 125 -7.85 0.44 8.63
N GLU A 126 -7.58 -0.58 7.83
CA GLU A 126 -8.45 -1.73 7.67
C GLU A 126 -8.56 -2.55 8.96
N GLU A 127 -7.43 -2.75 9.66
CA GLU A 127 -7.39 -3.41 10.96
C GLU A 127 -8.21 -2.64 12.01
N ARG A 128 -8.03 -1.31 12.10
CA ARG A 128 -8.84 -0.47 12.99
C ARG A 128 -10.33 -0.60 12.71
N LEU A 129 -10.73 -0.58 11.43
CA LEU A 129 -12.13 -0.78 11.06
C LEU A 129 -12.62 -2.17 11.47
N SER A 130 -11.82 -3.21 11.24
CA SER A 130 -12.15 -4.59 11.62
C SER A 130 -12.33 -4.74 13.14
N GLN A 131 -11.44 -4.13 13.94
CA GLN A 131 -11.54 -4.10 15.40
C GLN A 131 -12.84 -3.41 15.87
N VAL A 132 -13.19 -2.26 15.27
CA VAL A 132 -14.44 -1.55 15.59
C VAL A 132 -15.65 -2.42 15.25
N LEU A 133 -15.67 -3.06 14.08
CA LEU A 133 -16.78 -3.93 13.68
C LEU A 133 -16.92 -5.15 14.59
N LYS A 134 -15.79 -5.75 15.00
CA LYS A 134 -15.75 -6.87 15.95
C LYS A 134 -16.31 -6.46 17.31
N ALA A 135 -15.84 -5.35 17.88
CA ALA A 135 -16.35 -4.84 19.16
C ALA A 135 -17.87 -4.57 19.11
N ARG A 136 -18.37 -3.97 18.02
CA ARG A 136 -19.81 -3.76 17.81
C ARG A 136 -20.61 -5.05 17.65
N LYS A 137 -20.00 -6.12 17.13
CA LYS A 137 -20.63 -7.44 17.08
C LYS A 137 -20.71 -8.04 18.47
N GLU A 138 -19.61 -8.03 19.22
CA GLU A 138 -19.55 -8.54 20.60
C GLU A 138 -20.50 -7.81 21.54
N GLU A 139 -20.61 -6.48 21.43
CA GLU A 139 -21.59 -5.67 22.17
C GLU A 139 -23.03 -6.14 21.92
N ARG A 140 -23.39 -6.39 20.64
CA ARG A 140 -24.72 -6.88 20.27
C ARG A 140 -24.97 -8.29 20.81
N ASP A 141 -23.97 -9.17 20.74
CA ASP A 141 -24.07 -10.54 21.23
C ASP A 141 -24.18 -10.58 22.76
N MET A 142 -23.42 -9.74 23.48
CA MET A 142 -23.54 -9.57 24.93
C MET A 142 -24.92 -9.04 25.33
N LYS A 143 -25.44 -8.03 24.61
CA LYS A 143 -26.79 -7.49 24.89
C LYS A 143 -27.89 -8.53 24.71
N ARG A 144 -27.78 -9.41 23.71
CA ARG A 144 -28.70 -10.54 23.51
C ARG A 144 -28.64 -11.53 24.66
N LYS A 145 -27.43 -11.91 25.10
CA LYS A 145 -27.24 -12.82 26.25
C LYS A 145 -27.78 -12.22 27.55
N MET A 146 -27.53 -10.93 27.78
CA MET A 146 -28.05 -10.20 28.95
C MET A 146 -29.57 -10.16 28.98
N LEU A 147 -30.22 -9.93 27.83
CA LEU A 147 -31.67 -9.94 27.75
C LEU A 147 -32.23 -11.33 28.11
N TYR A 148 -31.64 -12.40 27.55
CA TYR A 148 -32.05 -13.77 27.85
C TYR A 148 -31.93 -14.09 29.35
N LEU A 149 -30.79 -13.78 29.96
CA LEU A 149 -30.55 -14.02 31.38
C LEU A 149 -31.53 -13.24 32.26
N ARG A 150 -31.77 -11.96 31.96
CA ARG A 150 -32.76 -11.15 32.69
C ARG A 150 -34.16 -11.78 32.64
N THR A 151 -34.59 -12.21 31.46
CA THR A 151 -35.90 -12.86 31.31
C THR A 151 -35.98 -14.15 32.13
N GLU A 152 -34.92 -14.96 32.15
CA GLU A 152 -34.92 -16.19 32.96
C GLU A 152 -34.87 -15.89 34.47
N GLU A 153 -34.11 -14.89 34.91
CA GLU A 153 -34.07 -14.44 36.30
C GLU A 153 -35.44 -13.95 36.79
N GLU A 154 -36.16 -13.17 35.97
CA GLU A 154 -37.53 -12.76 36.25
C GLU A 154 -38.46 -13.98 36.36
N ARG A 155 -38.31 -14.96 35.46
CA ARG A 155 -39.10 -16.20 35.48
C ARG A 155 -38.85 -17.02 36.75
N LEU A 156 -37.59 -17.18 37.17
CA LEU A 156 -37.22 -17.88 38.40
C LEU A 156 -37.70 -17.15 39.65
N THR A 157 -37.72 -15.82 39.62
CA THR A 157 -38.20 -15.00 40.74
C THR A 157 -39.70 -15.18 40.93
N ARG A 158 -40.49 -15.15 39.84
CA ARG A 158 -41.93 -15.43 39.89
C ARG A 158 -42.23 -16.81 40.47
N LEU A 159 -41.49 -17.84 40.05
CA LEU A 159 -41.65 -19.20 40.57
C LEU A 159 -41.39 -19.27 42.08
N ARG A 160 -40.36 -18.58 42.58
CA ARG A 160 -40.07 -18.51 44.03
C ARG A 160 -41.18 -17.80 44.81
N GLU A 161 -41.70 -16.70 44.27
CA GLU A 161 -42.80 -15.95 44.88
C GLU A 161 -44.10 -16.77 44.94
N GLU A 162 -44.41 -17.51 43.88
CA GLU A 162 -45.55 -18.44 43.83
C GLU A 162 -45.40 -19.57 44.85
N GLU A 163 -44.21 -20.19 44.95
CA GLU A 163 -43.94 -21.24 45.94
C GLU A 163 -44.05 -20.71 47.38
N GLU A 164 -43.56 -19.49 47.63
CA GLU A 164 -43.67 -18.85 48.94
C GLU A 164 -45.13 -18.47 49.28
N ALA A 165 -45.88 -17.95 48.31
CA ALA A 165 -47.31 -17.69 48.46
C ALA A 165 -48.09 -18.99 48.73
N GLN A 166 -47.71 -20.09 48.08
CA GLN A 166 -48.32 -21.40 48.30
C GLN A 166 -47.96 -21.98 49.67
N LYS A 167 -46.73 -21.76 50.16
CA LYS A 167 -46.35 -22.07 51.55
C LYS A 167 -47.16 -21.26 52.57
N ARG A 168 -47.45 -19.99 52.30
CA ARG A 168 -48.29 -19.13 53.16
C ARG A 168 -49.75 -19.59 53.18
N LEU A 169 -50.27 -20.06 52.05
CA LEU A 169 -51.63 -20.64 51.95
C LEU A 169 -51.70 -22.09 52.45
N GLY A 170 -50.58 -22.79 52.53
CA GLY A 170 -50.46 -24.18 52.94
C GLY A 170 -50.29 -24.42 54.44
N HIS A 171 -50.59 -23.45 55.30
CA HIS A 171 -50.70 -23.71 56.74
C HIS A 171 -52.14 -24.20 57.03
N PRO A 172 -52.37 -25.49 57.32
CA PRO A 172 -53.71 -25.95 57.67
C PRO A 172 -54.04 -25.41 59.06
N SER A 173 -55.04 -24.54 59.12
CA SER A 173 -55.77 -24.23 60.33
C SER A 173 -56.35 -25.54 60.87
N PHE A 174 -55.73 -26.06 61.93
CA PHE A 174 -56.38 -26.98 62.87
C PHE A 174 -57.55 -26.23 63.51
N LEU A 175 -58.73 -26.32 62.89
CA LEU A 175 -60.01 -26.07 63.51
C LEU A 175 -60.86 -27.31 63.31
N GLY A 176 -60.87 -28.16 64.34
CA GLY A 176 -61.78 -29.29 64.49
C GLY A 176 -62.14 -29.39 65.97
N GLU A 177 -63.28 -28.80 66.32
CA GLU A 177 -64.04 -29.08 67.54
C GLU A 177 -64.53 -30.55 67.52
N GLY A 178 -64.56 -31.19 68.70
CA GLY A 178 -65.28 -32.44 69.00
C GLY A 178 -64.69 -33.72 68.38
N GLU A 179 -64.56 -34.87 69.05
CA GLU A 179 -65.33 -35.43 70.15
C GLU A 179 -64.55 -36.59 70.82
N VAL A 180 -64.78 -36.75 72.13
CA VAL A 180 -64.93 -38.02 72.89
C VAL A 180 -63.72 -38.95 73.02
N ILE A 181 -63.15 -38.99 74.24
CA ILE A 181 -62.66 -40.21 74.87
C ILE A 181 -63.32 -40.35 76.25
N VAL A 182 -64.29 -41.28 76.30
CA VAL A 182 -64.53 -42.33 77.30
C VAL A 182 -64.20 -42.03 78.77
N PHE A 183 -65.23 -41.93 79.62
CA PHE A 183 -65.54 -42.83 80.74
C PHE A 183 -66.97 -42.62 81.23
#